data_AF-A0A0D2E143-F1
#
_entry.id   AF-A0A0D2E143-F1
#
_cell.length_a   1.000
_cell.length_b   1.000
_cell.length_c   1.000
_cell.angle_alpha   90.00
_cell.angle_beta   90.00
_cell.angle_gamma   90.00
#
_symmetry.space_group_name_H-M   'P 1'
#
loop_
_entity.id
_entity.type
_entity.pdbx_description
1 polymer ?
#
loop_
_entity_poly.entity_id
_entity_poly.type
_entity_poly.pdbx_seq_one_letter_code
_entity_poly.pdbx_strand_id
1 'polypeptide(L)'
;MDLLLIQLVICFLTLLTHAVLDEQQVDLSYEYFKLAGRSGVPAMHAAVLPPDGKVIFLDKVEDYSELQLPNHRYAYSSLYDPNTHELTPLSVTTNPFCCGGTFLPDGRLVTLGGNGPLLWLDPTVDDGFDAIRYIECHGGEYEWEEPGHKLASKRWYASAQTMADGRIFVAAGSLNGLSPTNISNNNPTYEMLDVSGLSQGDNIPMEILVRNQPY
;
A
#
# COMPACT_ATOMS: atom_id res chain seq x y z
N MET A 1 52.92 -3.76 -27.92
CA MET A 1 52.15 -3.78 -26.66
C MET A 1 51.28 -5.01 -26.73
N ASP A 2 51.61 -6.02 -25.93
CA ASP A 2 51.17 -7.42 -26.10
C ASP A 2 49.69 -7.62 -25.78
N LEU A 3 48.94 -8.29 -26.66
CA LEU A 3 47.50 -8.55 -26.48
C LEU A 3 47.22 -9.38 -25.21
N LEU A 4 48.18 -10.23 -24.82
CA LEU A 4 48.13 -11.03 -23.59
C LEU A 4 48.14 -10.16 -22.32
N LEU A 5 48.83 -9.01 -22.36
CA LEU A 5 48.92 -8.08 -21.24
C LEU A 5 47.58 -7.34 -21.03
N ILE A 6 46.87 -7.04 -22.12
CA ILE A 6 45.55 -6.39 -22.08
C ILE A 6 44.48 -7.35 -21.52
N GLN A 7 44.55 -8.63 -21.86
CA GLN A 7 43.58 -9.63 -21.42
C GLN A 7 43.75 -10.01 -19.93
N LEU A 8 45.00 -10.03 -19.42
CA LEU A 8 45.30 -10.19 -18.00
C LEU A 8 44.81 -8.98 -17.17
N VAL A 9 44.95 -7.76 -17.69
CA VAL A 9 44.45 -6.55 -17.02
C VAL A 9 42.92 -6.55 -16.97
N ILE A 10 42.23 -6.95 -18.04
CA ILE A 10 40.76 -7.01 -18.07
C ILE A 10 40.20 -8.10 -17.13
N CYS A 11 40.84 -9.28 -17.03
CA CYS A 11 40.42 -10.33 -16.08
C CYS A 11 40.62 -9.92 -14.61
N PHE A 12 41.67 -9.16 -14.29
CA PHE A 12 41.86 -8.64 -12.92
C PHE A 12 40.91 -7.49 -12.58
N LEU A 13 40.49 -6.70 -13.57
CA LEU A 13 39.51 -5.63 -13.38
C LEU A 13 38.07 -6.16 -13.22
N THR A 14 37.70 -7.27 -13.85
CA THR A 14 36.36 -7.88 -13.68
C THR A 14 36.21 -8.69 -12.38
N LEU A 15 37.33 -9.15 -11.80
CA LEU A 15 37.35 -9.76 -10.45
C LEU A 15 37.18 -8.74 -9.31
N LEU A 16 37.30 -7.44 -9.59
CA LEU A 16 37.14 -6.35 -8.63
C LEU A 16 35.76 -5.65 -8.68
N THR A 17 34.86 -6.07 -9.58
CA THR A 17 33.50 -5.51 -9.69
C THR A 17 32.39 -6.47 -9.27
N HIS A 18 32.73 -7.59 -8.63
CA HIS A 18 31.82 -8.17 -7.65
C HIS A 18 31.94 -7.29 -6.41
N ALA A 19 31.36 -6.09 -6.49
CA ALA A 19 30.84 -5.45 -5.31
C ALA A 19 29.94 -6.52 -4.69
N VAL A 20 30.50 -7.22 -3.70
CA VAL A 20 29.72 -7.83 -2.65
C VAL A 20 28.72 -6.75 -2.32
N LEU A 21 27.46 -6.97 -2.69
CA LEU A 21 26.38 -6.34 -1.97
C LEU A 21 26.58 -6.88 -0.57
N ASP A 22 27.40 -6.16 0.18
CA ASP A 22 27.52 -6.29 1.60
C ASP A 22 26.08 -6.04 2.02
N GLU A 23 25.36 -7.13 2.34
CA GLU A 23 24.20 -7.03 3.21
C GLU A 23 24.73 -6.19 4.36
N GLN A 24 24.40 -4.91 4.33
CA GLN A 24 24.87 -3.98 5.32
C GLN A 24 24.29 -4.53 6.61
N GLN A 25 25.11 -5.27 7.37
CA GLN A 25 24.77 -5.76 8.69
C GLN A 25 24.51 -4.50 9.48
N VAL A 26 23.24 -4.11 9.56
CA VAL A 26 22.83 -2.92 10.27
C VAL A 26 23.21 -3.19 11.72
N ASP A 27 24.28 -2.54 12.17
CA ASP A 27 24.66 -2.54 13.58
C ASP A 27 23.57 -1.77 14.33
N LEU A 28 22.61 -2.54 14.86
CA LEU A 28 21.50 -2.05 15.68
C LEU A 28 21.90 -1.92 17.15
N SER A 29 23.16 -1.62 17.47
CA SER A 29 23.58 -1.25 18.83
C SER A 29 23.02 0.12 19.25
N TYR A 30 21.69 0.25 19.20
CA TYR A 30 20.96 1.24 19.94
C TYR A 30 20.65 0.60 21.30
N GLU A 31 21.14 1.16 22.40
CA GLU A 31 20.65 0.76 23.74
C GLU A 31 19.12 0.88 23.88
N TYR A 32 18.43 1.49 22.91
CA TYR A 32 17.00 1.77 22.89
C TYR A 32 16.19 1.06 21.79
N PHE A 33 16.81 0.50 20.75
CA PHE A 33 16.08 -0.16 19.65
C PHE A 33 16.62 -1.56 19.38
N LYS A 34 15.72 -2.52 19.33
CA LYS A 34 15.99 -3.89 18.91
C LYS A 34 15.19 -4.19 17.66
N LEU A 35 15.78 -4.90 16.70
CA LEU A 35 15.02 -5.46 15.58
C LEU A 35 13.90 -6.34 16.13
N ALA A 36 12.66 -5.93 15.89
CA ALA A 36 11.48 -6.65 16.33
C ALA A 36 10.99 -7.66 15.28
N GLY A 37 11.28 -7.44 14.00
CA GLY A 37 10.80 -8.27 12.90
C GLY A 37 10.97 -7.56 11.55
N ARG A 38 10.29 -8.09 10.54
CA ARG A 38 10.25 -7.59 9.16
C ARG A 38 8.80 -7.57 8.69
N SER A 39 8.47 -6.67 7.77
CA SER A 39 7.13 -6.59 7.17
C SER A 39 6.94 -7.55 6.00
N GLY A 40 7.98 -8.04 5.33
CA GLY A 40 7.86 -8.93 4.16
C GLY A 40 7.41 -8.25 2.85
N VAL A 41 6.85 -7.06 2.94
CA VAL A 41 6.59 -6.12 1.83
C VAL A 41 7.02 -4.73 2.29
N PRO A 42 7.34 -3.76 1.42
CA PRO A 42 7.57 -2.40 1.89
C PRO A 42 6.34 -1.85 2.61
N ALA A 43 6.55 -1.12 3.69
CA ALA A 43 5.47 -0.73 4.60
C ALA A 43 4.97 0.69 4.29
N MET A 44 4.26 0.89 3.17
CA MET A 44 3.59 2.18 2.89
C MET A 44 2.46 2.45 3.88
N HIS A 45 1.65 1.44 4.19
CA HIS A 45 0.66 1.47 5.27
C HIS A 45 0.94 0.35 6.27
N ALA A 46 0.60 0.61 7.54
CA ALA A 46 0.61 -0.37 8.60
C ALA A 46 -0.60 -0.15 9.52
N ALA A 47 -1.25 -1.22 9.95
CA ALA A 47 -2.31 -1.14 10.97
C ALA A 47 -2.27 -2.34 11.91
N VAL A 48 -2.58 -2.11 13.19
CA VAL A 48 -2.73 -3.18 14.17
C VAL A 48 -4.18 -3.66 14.14
N LEU A 49 -4.39 -4.93 13.82
CA LEU A 49 -5.70 -5.55 13.69
C LEU A 49 -6.22 -5.97 15.08
N PRO A 50 -7.42 -5.51 15.47
CA PRO A 50 -8.10 -6.07 16.62
C PRO A 50 -8.76 -7.42 16.26
N PRO A 51 -8.97 -8.32 17.24
CA PRO A 51 -8.49 -8.24 18.62
C PRO A 51 -7.11 -8.88 18.85
N ASP A 52 -6.53 -9.54 17.84
CA ASP A 52 -5.37 -10.41 18.01
C ASP A 52 -4.01 -9.68 18.01
N GLY A 53 -3.99 -8.41 17.63
CA GLY A 53 -2.79 -7.58 17.65
C GLY A 53 -1.82 -7.86 16.50
N LYS A 54 -2.24 -8.62 15.48
CA LYS A 54 -1.44 -8.78 14.27
C LYS A 54 -1.32 -7.47 13.51
N VAL A 55 -0.26 -7.31 12.74
CA VAL A 55 0.00 -6.10 11.97
C VAL A 55 -0.19 -6.41 10.50
N ILE A 56 -1.08 -5.68 9.84
CA ILE A 56 -1.20 -5.68 8.39
C ILE A 56 -0.24 -4.63 7.83
N PHE A 57 0.53 -4.99 6.80
CA PHE A 57 1.26 -4.08 5.95
C PHE A 57 0.67 -4.09 4.55
N LEU A 58 0.66 -2.92 3.89
CA LEU A 58 0.11 -2.75 2.56
C LEU A 58 0.98 -1.79 1.77
N ASP A 59 1.29 -2.17 0.54
CA ASP A 59 2.14 -1.45 -0.39
C ASP A 59 1.53 -1.37 -1.80
N LYS A 60 2.21 -0.66 -2.69
CA LYS A 60 1.90 -0.61 -4.12
C LYS A 60 2.23 -1.89 -4.87
N VAL A 61 1.78 -1.93 -6.12
CA VAL A 61 2.26 -2.88 -7.13
C VAL A 61 3.72 -2.56 -7.49
N GLU A 62 4.61 -3.53 -7.28
CA GLU A 62 6.07 -3.43 -7.51
C GLU A 62 6.71 -4.82 -7.74
N ASP A 63 8.03 -4.90 -7.91
CA ASP A 63 8.76 -6.13 -8.27
C ASP A 63 9.96 -6.46 -7.35
N TYR A 64 9.95 -5.95 -6.12
CA TYR A 64 11.05 -6.15 -5.17
C TYR A 64 10.60 -6.45 -3.73
N SER A 65 9.34 -6.85 -3.54
CA SER A 65 8.85 -7.34 -2.24
C SER A 65 9.50 -8.69 -1.87
N GLU A 66 9.78 -8.90 -0.57
CA GLU A 66 10.40 -10.14 -0.05
C GLU A 66 9.44 -11.33 -0.23
N LEU A 67 8.16 -11.13 0.05
CA LEU A 67 7.15 -12.17 -0.03
C LEU A 67 6.56 -12.32 -1.44
N GLN A 68 6.25 -13.58 -1.78
CA GLN A 68 5.51 -13.94 -2.97
C GLN A 68 4.23 -14.68 -2.61
N LEU A 69 3.19 -14.49 -3.41
CA LEU A 69 1.95 -15.24 -3.36
C LEU A 69 2.16 -16.68 -3.89
N PRO A 70 1.26 -17.63 -3.61
CA PRO A 70 1.36 -19.01 -4.10
C PRO A 70 1.46 -19.15 -5.63
N ASN A 71 1.01 -18.13 -6.38
CA ASN A 71 1.10 -18.08 -7.84
C ASN A 71 2.43 -17.49 -8.35
N HIS A 72 3.44 -17.31 -7.48
CA HIS A 72 4.76 -16.75 -7.76
C HIS A 72 4.77 -15.26 -8.16
N ARG A 73 3.67 -14.53 -7.95
CA ARG A 73 3.65 -13.06 -8.04
C ARG A 73 4.13 -12.45 -6.73
N TYR A 74 4.64 -11.23 -6.79
CA TYR A 74 4.99 -10.48 -5.58
C TYR A 74 3.72 -10.21 -4.76
N ALA A 75 3.85 -10.31 -3.43
CA ALA A 75 2.81 -9.87 -2.53
C ALA A 75 2.93 -8.36 -2.32
N TYR A 76 1.80 -7.65 -2.34
CA TYR A 76 1.74 -6.21 -2.05
C TYR A 76 1.13 -5.92 -0.69
N SER A 77 0.85 -6.98 0.07
CA SER A 77 0.40 -6.90 1.44
C SER A 77 0.90 -8.10 2.20
N SER A 78 1.05 -7.94 3.50
CA SER A 78 1.42 -9.02 4.40
C SER A 78 0.73 -8.88 5.74
N LEU A 79 0.53 -10.01 6.38
CA LEU A 79 0.18 -10.11 7.78
C LEU A 79 1.42 -10.50 8.58
N TYR A 80 1.66 -9.79 9.68
CA TYR A 80 2.75 -10.06 10.61
C TYR A 80 2.20 -10.37 12.00
N ASP A 81 2.56 -11.53 12.55
CA ASP A 81 2.25 -11.86 13.94
C ASP A 81 3.42 -11.45 14.86
N PRO A 82 3.24 -10.47 15.75
CA PRO A 82 4.33 -10.00 16.61
C PRO A 82 4.77 -11.01 17.68
N ASN A 83 4.00 -12.09 17.93
CA ASN A 83 4.36 -13.11 18.91
C ASN A 83 5.21 -14.22 18.30
N THR A 84 4.89 -14.64 17.07
CA THR A 84 5.60 -15.74 16.37
C THR A 84 6.62 -15.23 15.36
N HIS A 85 6.55 -13.93 15.00
CA HIS A 85 7.28 -13.31 13.91
C HIS A 85 6.97 -13.92 12.53
N GLU A 86 5.85 -14.62 12.41
CA GLU A 86 5.38 -15.20 11.15
C GLU A 86 4.92 -14.10 10.20
N LEU A 87 5.19 -14.32 8.91
CA LEU A 87 4.78 -13.48 7.80
C LEU A 87 3.90 -14.27 6.84
N THR A 88 2.71 -13.75 6.57
CA THR A 88 1.77 -14.33 5.59
C THR A 88 1.59 -13.36 4.44
N PRO A 89 1.88 -13.75 3.18
CA PRO A 89 1.60 -12.91 2.03
C PRO A 89 0.09 -12.81 1.79
N LEU A 90 -0.41 -11.61 1.48
CA LEU A 90 -1.81 -11.37 1.18
C LEU A 90 -1.95 -10.78 -0.22
N SER A 91 -2.91 -11.31 -0.98
CA SER A 91 -3.23 -10.80 -2.31
C SER A 91 -4.14 -9.59 -2.23
N VAL A 92 -3.93 -8.63 -3.12
CA VAL A 92 -4.85 -7.53 -3.42
C VAL A 92 -5.25 -7.61 -4.88
N THR A 93 -6.47 -7.18 -5.21
CA THR A 93 -7.03 -7.22 -6.57
C THR A 93 -7.04 -5.84 -7.24
N THR A 94 -6.91 -4.74 -6.48
CA THR A 94 -6.75 -3.39 -7.04
C THR A 94 -5.57 -2.66 -6.41
N ASN A 95 -4.92 -1.74 -7.16
CA ASN A 95 -3.67 -1.10 -6.72
C ASN A 95 -3.89 -0.10 -5.56
N PRO A 96 -3.40 -0.39 -4.34
CA PRO A 96 -3.69 0.41 -3.14
C PRO A 96 -2.71 1.58 -2.95
N PHE A 97 -1.81 1.83 -3.89
CA PHE A 97 -0.77 2.86 -3.72
C PHE A 97 -1.36 4.22 -3.35
N CYS A 98 -0.98 4.72 -2.16
CA CYS A 98 -1.47 5.94 -1.53
C CYS A 98 -3.00 6.01 -1.39
N CYS A 99 -3.62 4.88 -1.05
CA CYS A 99 -4.98 4.85 -0.54
C CYS A 99 -5.08 5.58 0.83
N GLY A 100 -6.29 5.98 1.20
CA GLY A 100 -6.62 6.30 2.59
C GLY A 100 -7.08 5.04 3.32
N GLY A 101 -7.16 5.09 4.66
CA GLY A 101 -7.69 3.96 5.42
C GLY A 101 -8.17 4.34 6.82
N THR A 102 -9.10 3.56 7.35
CA THR A 102 -9.64 3.72 8.70
C THR A 102 -10.27 2.42 9.19
N PHE A 103 -10.70 2.37 10.45
CA PHE A 103 -11.41 1.21 11.01
C PHE A 103 -12.91 1.42 10.98
N LEU A 104 -13.64 0.44 10.46
CA LEU A 104 -15.08 0.36 10.57
C LEU A 104 -15.52 0.19 12.04
N PRO A 105 -16.78 0.52 12.38
CA PRO A 105 -17.31 0.34 13.74
C PRO A 105 -17.30 -1.10 14.24
N ASP A 106 -17.29 -2.08 13.32
CA ASP A 106 -17.19 -3.51 13.61
C ASP A 106 -15.73 -3.97 13.85
N GLY A 107 -14.75 -3.07 13.71
CA GLY A 107 -13.33 -3.34 13.93
C GLY A 107 -12.55 -3.77 12.70
N ARG A 108 -13.20 -3.95 11.54
CA ARG A 108 -12.49 -4.25 10.28
C ARG A 108 -11.72 -3.03 9.79
N LEU A 109 -10.54 -3.26 9.23
CA LEU A 109 -9.81 -2.22 8.50
C LEU A 109 -10.42 -2.06 7.10
N VAL A 110 -10.64 -0.82 6.67
CA VAL A 110 -11.01 -0.50 5.29
C VAL A 110 -9.98 0.45 4.68
N THR A 111 -9.64 0.22 3.41
CA THR A 111 -8.81 1.12 2.60
C THR A 111 -9.59 1.63 1.40
N LEU A 112 -9.29 2.86 0.99
CA LEU A 112 -10.14 3.67 0.13
C LEU A 112 -9.31 4.40 -0.91
N GLY A 113 -9.64 4.16 -2.18
CA GLY A 113 -8.89 4.70 -3.31
C GLY A 113 -7.54 4.01 -3.48
N GLY A 114 -6.60 4.70 -4.10
CA GLY A 114 -5.31 4.15 -4.51
C GLY A 114 -4.85 4.71 -5.84
N ASN A 115 -4.19 3.89 -6.65
CA ASN A 115 -3.62 4.31 -7.93
C ASN A 115 -4.16 3.48 -9.10
N GLY A 116 -3.85 3.90 -10.32
CA GLY A 116 -4.18 3.15 -11.53
C GLY A 116 -3.42 1.82 -11.62
N PRO A 117 -3.87 0.90 -12.47
CA PRO A 117 -3.24 -0.40 -12.60
C PRO A 117 -1.86 -0.27 -13.26
N LEU A 118 -0.92 -1.14 -12.85
CA LEU A 118 0.39 -1.29 -13.51
C LEU A 118 0.41 -2.61 -14.27
N LEU A 119 -0.46 -2.75 -15.27
CA LEU A 119 -0.67 -4.01 -16.01
C LEU A 119 0.58 -4.57 -16.69
N TRP A 120 1.57 -3.71 -16.98
CA TRP A 120 2.87 -4.11 -17.52
C TRP A 120 3.73 -4.87 -16.50
N LEU A 121 3.46 -4.68 -15.21
CA LEU A 121 4.16 -5.30 -14.09
C LEU A 121 3.36 -6.47 -13.53
N ASP A 122 2.10 -6.20 -13.17
CA ASP A 122 1.16 -7.21 -12.72
C ASP A 122 -0.20 -7.05 -13.40
N PRO A 123 -0.56 -7.90 -14.39
CA PRO A 123 -1.85 -7.83 -15.07
C PRO A 123 -3.02 -8.37 -14.24
N THR A 124 -2.78 -8.82 -13.00
CA THR A 124 -3.83 -9.34 -12.10
C THR A 124 -4.29 -8.31 -11.07
N VAL A 125 -3.68 -7.12 -11.05
CA VAL A 125 -4.06 -6.02 -10.15
C VAL A 125 -4.66 -4.85 -10.95
N ASP A 126 -5.94 -4.60 -10.70
CA ASP A 126 -6.78 -3.64 -11.41
C ASP A 126 -6.68 -2.20 -10.86
N ASP A 127 -7.46 -1.30 -11.47
CA ASP A 127 -7.55 0.13 -11.09
C ASP A 127 -8.07 0.29 -9.65
N GLY A 128 -7.27 0.98 -8.84
CA GLY A 128 -7.54 1.24 -7.45
C GLY A 128 -8.06 2.63 -7.12
N PHE A 129 -8.21 3.55 -8.08
CA PHE A 129 -8.51 4.95 -7.76
C PHE A 129 -9.82 5.14 -7.01
N ASP A 130 -10.81 4.28 -7.25
CA ASP A 130 -12.11 4.32 -6.59
C ASP A 130 -12.40 3.02 -5.80
N ALA A 131 -11.39 2.17 -5.60
CA ALA A 131 -11.56 0.90 -4.92
C ALA A 131 -11.83 1.06 -3.42
N ILE A 132 -12.59 0.10 -2.88
CA ILE A 132 -12.81 -0.08 -1.45
C ILE A 132 -12.39 -1.51 -1.11
N ARG A 133 -11.45 -1.66 -0.16
CA ARG A 133 -10.89 -2.96 0.24
C ARG A 133 -11.05 -3.14 1.73
N TYR A 134 -11.50 -4.31 2.16
CA TYR A 134 -11.72 -4.64 3.57
C TYR A 134 -10.74 -5.72 4.01
N ILE A 135 -10.22 -5.64 5.22
CA ILE A 135 -9.59 -6.79 5.87
C ILE A 135 -10.67 -7.58 6.60
N GLU A 136 -10.81 -8.85 6.23
CA GLU A 136 -11.69 -9.82 6.87
C GLU A 136 -10.89 -10.91 7.56
N CYS A 137 -11.50 -11.56 8.56
CA CYS A 137 -10.92 -12.70 9.26
C CYS A 137 -11.89 -13.88 9.22
N HIS A 138 -11.51 -14.94 8.51
CA HIS A 138 -12.31 -16.15 8.36
C HIS A 138 -11.64 -17.30 9.11
N GLY A 139 -12.09 -17.55 10.35
CA GLY A 139 -11.55 -18.64 11.16
C GLY A 139 -10.09 -18.45 11.61
N GLY A 140 -9.62 -17.21 11.68
CA GLY A 140 -8.24 -16.85 12.06
C GLY A 140 -7.32 -16.55 10.88
N GLU A 141 -7.79 -16.78 9.65
CA GLU A 141 -7.08 -16.42 8.41
C GLU A 141 -7.57 -15.06 7.94
N TYR A 142 -6.64 -14.12 7.72
CA TYR A 142 -6.97 -12.79 7.22
C TYR A 142 -6.82 -12.71 5.71
N GLU A 143 -7.75 -12.02 5.05
CA GLU A 143 -7.69 -11.76 3.61
C GLU A 143 -8.25 -10.38 3.26
N TRP A 144 -7.83 -9.85 2.11
CA TRP A 144 -8.46 -8.67 1.53
C TRP A 144 -9.74 -9.08 0.79
N GLU A 145 -10.86 -8.49 1.18
CA GLU A 145 -12.13 -8.60 0.46
C GLU A 145 -12.35 -7.36 -0.41
N GLU A 146 -12.55 -7.56 -1.70
CA GLU A 146 -12.80 -6.52 -2.70
C GLU A 146 -14.02 -6.88 -3.57
N PRO A 147 -15.25 -6.80 -3.02
CA PRO A 147 -16.47 -7.23 -3.71
C PRO A 147 -16.89 -6.35 -4.90
N GLY A 148 -16.04 -5.38 -5.29
CA GLY A 148 -16.30 -4.44 -6.38
C GLY A 148 -17.05 -3.17 -5.96
N HIS A 149 -17.17 -2.90 -4.66
CA HIS A 149 -17.68 -1.62 -4.17
C HIS A 149 -16.75 -0.47 -4.55
N LYS A 150 -17.35 0.68 -4.90
CA LYS A 150 -16.62 1.84 -5.43
C LYS A 150 -16.97 3.11 -4.66
N LEU A 151 -15.97 3.98 -4.50
CA LEU A 151 -16.16 5.37 -4.10
C LEU A 151 -16.96 6.14 -5.16
N ALA A 152 -17.62 7.23 -4.75
CA ALA A 152 -18.37 8.10 -5.65
C ALA A 152 -17.48 8.80 -6.69
N SER A 153 -16.19 8.94 -6.38
CA SER A 153 -15.18 9.48 -7.30
C SER A 153 -13.80 8.93 -7.00
N LYS A 154 -12.90 9.06 -7.98
CA LYS A 154 -11.49 8.68 -7.86
C LYS A 154 -10.76 9.48 -6.79
N ARG A 155 -9.96 8.82 -5.96
CA ARG A 155 -9.15 9.43 -4.91
C ARG A 155 -7.81 8.72 -4.74
N TRP A 156 -6.74 9.45 -5.05
CA TRP A 156 -5.35 9.14 -4.68
C TRP A 156 -4.92 10.10 -3.58
N TYR A 157 -4.25 9.64 -2.52
CA TYR A 157 -4.00 10.43 -1.29
C TYR A 157 -5.29 10.90 -0.59
N ALA A 158 -6.33 10.05 -0.57
CA ALA A 158 -7.56 10.36 0.15
C ALA A 158 -7.33 10.41 1.67
N SER A 159 -8.03 11.30 2.37
CA SER A 159 -8.19 11.21 3.82
C SER A 159 -9.47 10.45 4.16
N ALA A 160 -9.41 9.56 5.14
CA ALA A 160 -10.54 8.78 5.62
C ALA A 160 -10.60 8.80 7.15
N GLN A 161 -11.79 9.00 7.69
CA GLN A 161 -12.01 9.10 9.14
C GLN A 161 -13.36 8.50 9.52
N THR A 162 -13.34 7.54 10.45
CA THR A 162 -14.57 7.06 11.10
C THR A 162 -15.12 8.12 12.04
N MET A 163 -16.41 8.40 11.87
CA MET A 163 -17.16 9.41 12.60
C MET A 163 -17.81 8.82 13.85
N ALA A 164 -18.33 9.68 14.73
CA ALA A 164 -18.93 9.26 16.00
C ALA A 164 -20.20 8.39 15.84
N ASP A 165 -20.89 8.49 14.70
CA ASP A 165 -22.04 7.67 14.35
C ASP A 165 -21.66 6.40 13.56
N GLY A 166 -20.36 6.15 13.40
CA GLY A 166 -19.80 4.99 12.72
C GLY A 166 -19.71 5.10 11.21
N ARG A 167 -20.26 6.14 10.59
CA ARG A 167 -20.06 6.41 9.16
C ARG A 167 -18.62 6.84 8.87
N ILE A 168 -18.19 6.74 7.62
CA ILE A 168 -16.83 7.15 7.22
C ILE A 168 -16.90 8.42 6.41
N PHE A 169 -16.20 9.45 6.87
CA PHE A 169 -15.94 10.65 6.10
C PHE A 169 -14.70 10.45 5.23
N VAL A 170 -14.85 10.60 3.92
CA VAL A 170 -13.76 10.47 2.95
C VAL A 170 -13.65 11.76 2.17
N ALA A 171 -12.47 12.37 2.14
CA ALA A 171 -12.30 13.69 1.54
C ALA A 171 -11.00 13.84 0.76
N ALA A 172 -11.03 14.82 -0.14
CA ALA A 172 -9.90 15.27 -0.94
C ALA A 172 -9.29 14.14 -1.80
N GLY A 173 -8.00 14.29 -2.08
CA GLY A 173 -7.22 13.44 -2.98
C GLY A 173 -7.19 13.96 -4.42
N SER A 174 -6.56 13.16 -5.27
CA SER A 174 -6.44 13.38 -6.71
C SER A 174 -7.23 12.35 -7.51
N LEU A 175 -7.79 12.77 -8.65
CA LEU A 175 -8.54 11.94 -9.60
C LEU A 175 -7.64 10.97 -10.39
N ASN A 176 -6.32 11.15 -10.31
CA ASN A 176 -5.29 10.35 -10.97
C ASN A 176 -3.93 10.49 -10.25
N GLY A 177 -2.93 9.73 -10.71
CA GLY A 177 -1.55 9.71 -10.21
C GLY A 177 -0.62 10.78 -10.80
N LEU A 178 -1.14 11.93 -11.24
CA LEU A 178 -0.35 12.99 -11.88
C LEU A 178 -0.14 14.19 -10.96
N SER A 179 0.46 15.28 -11.48
CA SER A 179 0.84 16.44 -10.67
C SER A 179 -0.35 17.04 -9.90
N PRO A 180 -0.23 17.26 -8.57
CA PRO A 180 -1.26 17.94 -7.77
C PRO A 180 -1.42 19.42 -8.16
N THR A 181 -0.38 20.03 -8.74
CA THR A 181 -0.43 21.43 -9.19
C THR A 181 -1.34 21.68 -10.38
N ASN A 182 -1.84 20.63 -11.04
CA ASN A 182 -2.85 20.75 -12.06
C ASN A 182 -4.25 20.64 -11.43
N ILE A 183 -4.98 21.76 -11.44
CA ILE A 183 -6.33 21.85 -10.86
C ILE A 183 -7.31 20.78 -11.37
N SER A 184 -7.15 20.31 -12.61
CA SER A 184 -8.03 19.25 -13.15
C SER A 184 -7.81 17.88 -12.52
N ASN A 185 -6.69 17.69 -11.80
CA ASN A 185 -6.39 16.44 -11.11
C ASN A 185 -6.92 16.43 -9.68
N ASN A 186 -7.18 17.58 -9.06
CA ASN A 186 -7.65 17.62 -7.68
C ASN A 186 -9.12 17.18 -7.57
N ASN A 187 -9.44 16.52 -6.46
CA ASN A 187 -10.81 16.16 -6.10
C ASN A 187 -11.28 17.01 -4.90
N PRO A 188 -11.92 18.18 -5.11
CA PRO A 188 -12.28 19.12 -4.05
C PRO A 188 -13.60 18.76 -3.35
N THR A 189 -13.80 17.48 -3.09
CA THR A 189 -15.06 16.93 -2.58
C THR A 189 -14.85 16.03 -1.38
N TYR A 190 -15.93 15.74 -0.69
CA TYR A 190 -16.04 14.65 0.27
C TYR A 190 -17.24 13.76 -0.05
N GLU A 191 -17.24 12.56 0.51
CA GLU A 191 -18.37 11.64 0.52
C GLU A 191 -18.49 10.99 1.91
N MET A 192 -19.69 10.49 2.22
CA MET A 192 -19.97 9.74 3.44
C MET A 192 -20.29 8.29 3.08
N LEU A 193 -19.49 7.36 3.58
CA LEU A 193 -19.80 5.93 3.49
C LEU A 193 -20.66 5.54 4.70
N ASP A 194 -21.50 4.52 4.54
CA ASP A 194 -22.25 3.97 5.65
C ASP A 194 -21.36 3.22 6.66
N VAL A 195 -21.98 2.66 7.70
CA VAL A 195 -21.28 1.93 8.77
C VAL A 195 -20.58 0.65 8.29
N SER A 196 -20.94 0.16 7.11
CA SER A 196 -20.31 -1.00 6.47
C SER A 196 -19.24 -0.59 5.46
N GLY A 197 -18.96 0.70 5.30
CA GLY A 197 -17.99 1.22 4.34
C GLY A 197 -18.52 1.35 2.92
N LEU A 198 -19.84 1.32 2.71
CA LEU A 198 -20.42 1.44 1.37
C LEU A 198 -20.68 2.91 1.02
N SER A 199 -20.18 3.31 -0.16
CA SER A 199 -20.50 4.63 -0.73
C SER A 199 -21.96 4.67 -1.16
N GLN A 200 -22.59 5.83 -0.99
CA GLN A 200 -23.92 6.12 -1.52
C GLN A 200 -23.86 6.75 -2.92
N GLY A 201 -22.66 6.94 -3.49
CA GLY A 201 -22.45 7.59 -4.78
C GLY A 201 -22.52 9.12 -4.76
N ASP A 202 -22.67 9.71 -3.57
CA ASP A 202 -22.74 11.16 -3.40
C ASP A 202 -21.34 11.78 -3.32
N ASN A 203 -21.03 12.69 -4.24
CA ASN A 203 -19.77 13.43 -4.25
C ASN A 203 -20.00 14.92 -3.98
N ILE A 204 -19.76 15.37 -2.76
CA ILE A 204 -20.20 16.68 -2.27
C ILE A 204 -19.03 17.67 -2.29
N PRO A 205 -19.14 18.82 -2.98
CA PRO A 205 -18.10 19.85 -2.95
C PRO A 205 -17.78 20.32 -1.52
N MET A 206 -16.49 20.38 -1.19
CA MET A 206 -16.01 20.90 0.08
C MET A 206 -15.42 22.28 -0.14
N GLU A 207 -16.09 23.33 0.34
CA GLU A 207 -15.75 24.71 0.02
C GLU A 207 -14.29 25.08 0.32
N ILE A 208 -13.74 24.58 1.43
CA ILE A 208 -12.33 24.81 1.77
C ILE A 208 -11.39 24.19 0.73
N LEU A 209 -11.69 23.02 0.18
CA LEU A 209 -10.88 22.41 -0.87
C LEU A 209 -11.03 23.18 -2.18
N VAL A 210 -12.25 23.50 -2.58
CA VAL A 210 -12.54 24.26 -3.82
C VAL A 210 -11.78 25.59 -3.85
N ARG A 211 -11.76 26.32 -2.74
CA ARG A 211 -11.10 27.63 -2.65
C ARG A 211 -9.58 27.58 -2.67
N ASN A 212 -8.98 26.43 -2.32
CA ASN A 212 -7.54 26.28 -2.16
C ASN A 212 -6.90 25.42 -3.26
N GLN A 213 -7.60 25.17 -4.36
CA GLN A 213 -6.98 24.51 -5.52
C GLN A 213 -5.97 25.44 -6.23
N PRO A 214 -4.88 24.89 -6.82
CA PRO A 214 -4.49 23.49 -6.71
C PRO A 214 -3.81 23.16 -5.37
N TYR A 215 -3.96 21.91 -4.91
CA TYR A 215 -3.32 21.37 -3.70
C TYR A 215 -2.77 19.96 -3.93
#